data_AF-A0A2Z3GHQ1-F1
#
_entry.id   AF-A0A2Z3GHQ1-F1
#
_cell.length_a   1.000
_cell.length_b   1.000
_cell.length_c   1.000
_cell.angle_alpha   90.00
_cell.angle_beta   90.00
_cell.angle_gamma   90.00
#
_symmetry.space_group_name_H-M   'P 1'
#
loop_
_entity.id
_entity.type
_entity.pdbx_description
1 polymer ?
#
loop_
_entity_poly.entity_id
_entity_poly.type
_entity_poly.pdbx_seq_one_letter_code
_entity_poly.pdbx_strand_id
1 'polypeptide(L)'
;MHLYLPRRHRRPLLFPPGLLALAGLLWLGCVALGPWQERLKVPSVIQLTMFPLHVSPNSFWAGNPLLLSVQKRNVFRPWRNALFTGNSQTDSTEQIFVIKQVRYILADSSHDGGVRIRFAPTARYKELVFIFDLMNRENVRQYWLDVVHTPAILYAFTKKYKPVKYEHFPCLLCNDVIPYAPPPPTPAPFWVRFDNWVTDFWHLTWLRPLLQPEWRASVWLLAAIVALGGWRVVGPRRATQMP
;
A
#
# COMPACT_ATOMS: atom_id res chain seq x y z
N MET A 1 -78.17 12.50 10.01
CA MET A 1 -77.11 11.47 10.09
C MET A 1 -75.77 12.18 10.31
N HIS A 2 -75.23 12.12 11.53
CA HIS A 2 -73.93 12.72 11.86
C HIS A 2 -72.82 11.69 11.69
N LEU A 3 -71.94 11.91 10.71
CA LEU A 3 -70.74 11.11 10.49
C LEU A 3 -69.65 11.53 11.48
N TYR A 4 -69.34 10.66 12.44
CA TYR A 4 -68.18 10.84 13.33
C TYR A 4 -66.88 10.67 12.54
N LEU A 5 -66.07 11.73 12.47
CA LEU A 5 -64.73 11.66 11.90
C LEU A 5 -63.81 10.85 12.82
N PRO A 6 -63.02 9.90 12.29
CA PRO A 6 -62.15 9.06 13.08
C PRO A 6 -61.03 9.90 13.72
N ARG A 7 -61.00 9.90 15.06
CA ARG A 7 -60.01 10.61 15.88
C ARG A 7 -58.62 10.01 15.64
N ARG A 8 -57.82 10.69 14.81
CA ARG A 8 -56.48 10.25 14.40
C ARG A 8 -55.52 10.24 15.60
N HIS A 9 -55.20 9.05 16.10
CA HIS A 9 -54.29 8.85 17.23
C HIS A 9 -52.85 9.24 16.80
N ARG A 10 -52.38 10.42 17.22
CA ARG A 10 -50.98 10.84 17.00
C ARG A 10 -50.09 10.09 17.99
N ARG A 11 -49.47 9.00 17.54
CA ARG A 11 -48.38 8.38 18.30
C ARG A 11 -47.15 9.29 18.24
N PRO A 12 -46.51 9.64 19.37
CA PRO A 12 -45.25 10.37 19.35
C PRO A 12 -44.24 9.51 18.59
N LEU A 13 -43.74 10.03 17.47
CA LEU A 13 -42.62 9.43 16.76
C LEU A 13 -41.46 9.36 17.74
N LEU A 14 -40.89 8.15 17.91
CA LEU A 14 -39.87 7.85 18.92
C LEU A 14 -38.59 8.69 18.76
N PHE A 15 -38.45 9.39 17.64
CA PHE A 15 -37.35 10.29 17.34
C PHE A 15 -37.90 11.60 16.77
N PRO A 16 -37.41 12.76 17.24
CA PRO A 16 -37.76 14.04 16.65
C PRO A 16 -37.32 14.05 15.18
N PRO A 17 -38.11 14.66 14.27
CA PRO A 17 -37.86 14.60 12.83
C PRO A 17 -36.46 15.10 12.43
N GLY A 18 -35.87 16.00 13.22
CA GLY A 18 -34.50 16.48 13.00
C GLY A 18 -33.40 15.42 13.14
N LEU A 19 -33.57 14.41 14.01
CA LEU A 19 -32.58 13.33 14.19
C LEU A 19 -32.52 12.38 13.00
N LEU A 20 -33.68 12.14 12.38
CA LEU A 20 -33.81 11.29 11.20
C LEU A 20 -33.17 11.95 9.97
N ALA A 21 -33.34 13.27 9.83
CA ALA A 21 -32.67 14.06 8.80
C ALA A 21 -31.14 14.06 8.98
N LEU A 22 -30.65 14.18 10.21
CA LEU A 22 -29.21 14.13 10.52
C LEU A 22 -28.60 12.76 10.20
N ALA A 23 -29.26 11.67 10.59
CA ALA A 23 -28.81 10.31 10.26
C ALA A 23 -28.77 10.09 8.74
N GLY A 24 -29.76 10.60 8.01
CA GLY A 24 -29.80 10.56 6.55
C GLY A 24 -28.66 11.34 5.90
N LEU A 25 -28.38 12.56 6.37
CA LEU A 25 -27.27 13.38 5.90
C LEU A 25 -25.90 12.74 6.19
N LEU A 26 -25.72 12.15 7.38
CA LEU A 26 -24.49 11.45 7.72
C LEU A 26 -24.26 10.24 6.81
N TRP A 27 -25.31 9.45 6.57
CA TRP A 27 -25.25 8.29 5.70
C TRP A 27 -24.95 8.69 4.24
N LEU A 28 -25.62 9.73 3.73
CA LEU A 28 -25.34 10.31 2.41
C LEU A 28 -23.89 10.79 2.31
N GLY A 29 -23.37 11.43 3.36
CA GLY A 29 -21.96 11.83 3.43
C GLY A 29 -21.02 10.63 3.35
N CYS A 30 -21.27 9.57 4.12
CA CYS A 30 -20.45 8.35 4.08
C CYS A 30 -20.48 7.65 2.72
N VAL A 31 -21.64 7.54 2.08
CA VAL A 31 -21.78 6.91 0.75
C VAL A 31 -21.11 7.76 -0.33
N ALA A 32 -21.25 9.09 -0.27
CA ALA A 32 -20.62 10.00 -1.23
C ALA A 32 -19.09 10.06 -1.11
N LEU A 33 -18.55 9.80 0.10
CA LEU A 33 -17.11 9.82 0.37
C LEU A 33 -16.39 8.51 -0.02
N GLY A 34 -17.09 7.38 -0.10
CA GLY A 34 -16.49 6.09 -0.49
C GLY A 34 -15.70 6.15 -1.81
N PRO A 35 -16.26 6.69 -2.90
CA PRO A 35 -15.55 6.87 -4.17
C PRO A 35 -14.38 7.88 -4.09
N TRP A 36 -14.43 8.83 -3.16
CA TRP A 36 -13.38 9.83 -2.95
C TRP A 36 -12.21 9.28 -2.15
N GLN A 37 -12.40 8.21 -1.38
CA GLN A 37 -11.35 7.60 -0.57
C GLN A 37 -10.18 7.09 -1.44
N GLU A 38 -10.44 6.65 -2.67
CA GLU A 38 -9.37 6.30 -3.62
C GLU A 38 -8.60 7.52 -4.13
N ARG A 39 -9.26 8.68 -4.25
CA ARG A 39 -8.64 9.95 -4.66
C ARG A 39 -7.91 10.66 -3.52
N LEU A 40 -8.28 10.37 -2.27
CA LEU A 40 -7.64 10.88 -1.06
C LEU A 40 -6.38 10.09 -0.67
N LYS A 41 -5.98 9.07 -1.45
CA LYS A 41 -4.65 8.48 -1.30
C LYS A 41 -3.62 9.57 -1.55
N VAL A 42 -2.96 10.00 -0.47
CA VAL A 42 -1.86 10.96 -0.52
C VAL A 42 -0.90 10.50 -1.61
N PRO A 43 -0.54 11.37 -2.58
CA PRO A 43 0.40 11.00 -3.63
C PRO A 43 1.70 10.51 -2.97
N SER A 44 1.95 9.21 -3.05
CA SER A 44 3.16 8.61 -2.51
C SER A 44 4.28 8.79 -3.52
N VAL A 45 5.30 9.55 -3.15
CA VAL A 45 6.54 9.61 -3.93
C VAL A 45 7.31 8.34 -3.66
N ILE A 46 7.39 7.45 -4.65
CA ILE A 46 8.26 6.28 -4.58
C ILE A 46 9.66 6.75 -4.90
N GLN A 47 10.54 6.77 -3.90
CA GLN A 47 11.97 6.97 -4.14
C GLN A 47 12.52 5.72 -4.83
N LEU A 48 12.73 5.83 -6.14
CA LEU A 48 13.39 4.78 -6.92
C LEU A 48 14.90 4.95 -6.79
N THR A 49 15.55 4.07 -6.04
CA THR A 49 17.00 3.91 -6.11
C THR A 49 17.36 3.23 -7.42
N MET A 50 17.76 4.01 -8.42
CA MET A 50 18.29 3.50 -9.69
C MET A 50 19.80 3.30 -9.56
N PHE A 51 20.33 2.29 -10.26
CA PHE A 51 21.79 2.12 -10.36
C PHE A 51 22.39 3.22 -11.25
N PRO A 52 23.65 3.61 -10.98
CA PRO A 52 24.36 4.53 -11.87
C PRO A 52 24.41 3.94 -13.29
N LEU A 53 24.11 4.77 -14.29
CA LEU A 53 24.10 4.39 -15.70
C LEU A 53 25.45 3.82 -16.17
N HIS A 54 26.55 4.27 -15.55
CA HIS A 54 27.91 3.84 -15.84
C HIS A 54 28.42 2.99 -14.68
N VAL A 55 28.18 1.69 -14.75
CA VAL A 55 28.74 0.73 -13.80
C VAL A 55 30.06 0.22 -14.37
N SER A 56 31.17 0.44 -13.64
CA SER A 56 32.46 -0.12 -14.02
C SER A 56 32.38 -1.65 -14.11
N PRO A 57 32.94 -2.29 -15.15
CA PRO A 57 32.93 -3.74 -15.33
C PRO A 57 33.60 -4.50 -14.17
N ASN A 58 34.46 -3.84 -13.38
CA ASN A 58 35.13 -4.42 -12.21
C ASN A 58 34.33 -4.27 -10.90
N SER A 59 33.11 -3.75 -10.95
CA SER A 59 32.31 -3.58 -9.73
C SER A 59 31.79 -4.92 -9.19
N PHE A 60 31.72 -5.02 -7.86
CA PHE A 60 31.30 -6.19 -7.06
C PHE A 60 29.88 -6.72 -7.36
N TRP A 61 29.16 -6.14 -8.33
CA TRP A 61 27.78 -6.44 -8.67
C TRP A 61 27.65 -7.60 -9.67
N ALA A 62 28.40 -8.68 -9.47
CA ALA A 62 28.46 -9.86 -10.35
C ALA A 62 27.12 -10.60 -10.56
N GLY A 63 26.01 -10.12 -9.99
CA GLY A 63 24.65 -10.60 -10.23
C GLY A 63 23.77 -9.70 -11.10
N ASN A 64 24.32 -8.62 -11.68
CA ASN A 64 23.55 -7.62 -12.42
C ASN A 64 23.21 -8.09 -13.85
N PRO A 65 21.93 -8.34 -14.20
CA PRO A 65 21.54 -8.76 -15.54
C PRO A 65 21.79 -7.70 -16.64
N LEU A 66 21.94 -6.43 -16.28
CA LEU A 66 22.21 -5.33 -17.22
C LEU A 66 23.63 -5.40 -17.80
N LEU A 67 24.59 -5.87 -17.00
CA LEU A 67 25.99 -6.06 -17.43
C LEU A 67 26.18 -7.33 -18.27
N LEU A 68 25.19 -8.22 -18.28
CA LEU A 68 25.22 -9.42 -19.11
C LEU A 68 24.97 -9.07 -20.57
N SER A 69 25.74 -9.71 -21.46
CA SER A 69 25.44 -9.71 -22.89
C SER A 69 24.03 -10.23 -23.16
N VAL A 70 23.42 -9.81 -24.27
CA VAL A 70 22.04 -10.17 -24.63
C VAL A 70 21.81 -11.68 -24.61
N GLN A 71 22.78 -12.45 -25.08
CA GLN A 71 22.74 -13.93 -25.08
C GLN A 71 22.72 -14.48 -23.64
N LYS A 72 23.65 -14.03 -22.79
CA LYS A 72 23.70 -14.45 -21.38
C LYS A 72 22.43 -14.03 -20.63
N ARG A 73 21.85 -12.88 -20.96
CA ARG A 73 20.58 -12.41 -20.37
C ARG A 73 19.40 -13.29 -20.76
N ASN A 74 19.33 -13.77 -22.00
CA ASN A 74 18.27 -14.69 -22.43
C ASN A 74 18.39 -16.07 -21.76
N VAL A 75 19.61 -16.52 -21.46
CA VAL A 75 19.87 -17.79 -20.75
C VAL A 75 19.76 -17.64 -19.23
N PHE A 76 19.83 -16.41 -18.71
CA PHE A 76 19.83 -16.14 -17.26
C PHE A 76 18.65 -16.78 -16.54
N ARG A 77 17.44 -16.67 -17.10
CA ARG A 77 16.20 -17.22 -16.55
C ARG A 77 15.19 -17.52 -17.66
N PRO A 78 14.25 -18.47 -17.46
CA PRO A 78 13.06 -18.58 -18.30
C PRO A 78 12.18 -17.33 -18.14
N TRP A 79 12.26 -16.42 -19.11
CA TRP A 79 11.54 -15.15 -19.09
C TRP A 79 10.12 -15.28 -19.62
N ARG A 80 9.16 -14.79 -18.84
CA ARG A 80 7.78 -14.56 -19.29
C ARG A 80 7.66 -13.14 -19.78
N ASN A 81 7.32 -12.96 -21.04
CA ASN A 81 7.34 -11.66 -21.68
C ASN A 81 5.97 -11.01 -21.61
N ALA A 82 5.94 -9.74 -21.21
CA ALA A 82 4.79 -8.86 -21.31
C ALA A 82 5.20 -7.60 -22.08
N LEU A 83 4.27 -6.99 -22.81
CA LEU A 83 4.53 -5.80 -23.62
C LEU A 83 3.41 -4.78 -23.44
N PHE A 84 3.75 -3.63 -22.85
CA PHE A 84 2.86 -2.48 -22.83
C PHE A 84 3.07 -1.64 -24.09
N THR A 85 1.99 -1.39 -24.83
CA THR A 85 2.02 -0.69 -26.12
C THR A 85 1.49 0.74 -26.04
N GLY A 86 0.75 1.10 -24.98
CA GLY A 86 0.05 2.38 -24.84
C GLY A 86 -1.41 2.34 -25.26
N ASN A 87 -1.86 1.22 -25.85
CA ASN A 87 -3.27 0.95 -26.13
C ASN A 87 -3.94 0.42 -24.86
N SER A 88 -4.97 1.12 -24.38
CA SER A 88 -5.60 0.82 -23.09
C SER A 88 -6.25 -0.56 -23.01
N GLN A 89 -6.75 -1.09 -24.13
CA GLN A 89 -7.42 -2.39 -24.14
C GLN A 89 -6.40 -3.53 -24.04
N THR A 90 -5.37 -3.50 -24.89
CA THR A 90 -4.29 -4.50 -24.84
C THR A 90 -3.52 -4.42 -23.53
N ASP A 91 -3.21 -3.20 -23.07
CA ASP A 91 -2.47 -2.99 -21.83
C ASP A 91 -3.26 -3.52 -20.63
N SER A 92 -4.60 -3.39 -20.61
CA SER A 92 -5.43 -3.97 -19.53
C SER A 92 -5.31 -5.50 -19.45
N THR A 93 -5.23 -6.19 -20.60
CA THR A 93 -5.04 -7.64 -20.64
C THR A 93 -3.63 -8.04 -20.21
N GLU A 94 -2.63 -7.24 -20.61
CA GLU A 94 -1.24 -7.41 -20.18
C GLU A 94 -1.06 -7.18 -18.68
N GLN A 95 -1.78 -6.22 -18.08
CA GLN A 95 -1.78 -6.03 -16.63
C GLN A 95 -2.24 -7.30 -15.89
N ILE A 96 -3.35 -7.90 -16.31
CA ILE A 96 -3.88 -9.14 -15.73
C ILE A 96 -2.87 -10.28 -15.90
N PHE A 97 -2.28 -10.39 -17.09
CA PHE A 97 -1.24 -11.37 -17.37
C PHE A 97 -0.04 -11.19 -16.44
N VAL A 98 0.50 -9.97 -16.31
CA VAL A 98 1.65 -9.68 -15.45
C VAL A 98 1.35 -9.99 -13.98
N ILE A 99 0.18 -9.60 -13.47
CA ILE A 99 -0.24 -9.95 -12.09
C ILE A 99 -0.18 -11.48 -11.89
N LYS A 100 -0.73 -12.24 -12.84
CA LYS A 100 -0.72 -13.71 -12.79
C LYS A 100 0.70 -14.27 -12.84
N GLN A 101 1.56 -13.74 -13.71
CA GLN A 101 2.94 -14.22 -13.84
C GLN A 101 3.80 -13.90 -12.62
N VAL A 102 3.66 -12.69 -12.07
CA VAL A 102 4.37 -12.28 -10.84
C VAL A 102 3.97 -13.19 -9.68
N ARG A 103 2.67 -13.41 -9.48
CA ARG A 103 2.19 -14.33 -8.43
C ARG A 103 2.66 -15.75 -8.65
N TYR A 104 2.69 -16.21 -9.89
CA TYR A 104 3.22 -17.54 -10.20
C TYR A 104 4.69 -17.67 -9.80
N ILE A 105 5.55 -16.73 -10.20
CA ILE A 105 6.99 -16.85 -9.88
C ILE A 105 7.25 -16.73 -8.38
N LEU A 106 6.40 -16.01 -7.64
CA LEU A 106 6.48 -15.94 -6.17
C LEU A 106 6.02 -17.22 -5.47
N ALA A 107 4.98 -17.87 -6.00
CA ALA A 107 4.49 -19.14 -5.46
C ALA A 107 5.50 -20.27 -5.67
N ASP A 108 6.25 -20.24 -6.78
CA ASP A 108 7.25 -21.24 -7.11
C ASP A 108 8.67 -20.82 -6.68
N SER A 109 8.93 -20.87 -5.38
CA SER A 109 10.26 -20.56 -4.81
C SER A 109 11.37 -21.52 -5.24
N SER A 110 11.01 -22.67 -5.81
CA SER A 110 11.97 -23.71 -6.22
C SER A 110 12.55 -23.48 -7.62
N HIS A 111 11.85 -22.72 -8.47
CA HIS A 111 12.26 -22.47 -9.85
C HIS A 111 12.79 -21.05 -10.07
N ASP A 112 13.68 -20.94 -11.05
CA ASP A 112 14.34 -19.71 -11.45
C ASP A 112 13.49 -18.79 -12.32
N GLY A 113 12.21 -18.62 -11.99
CA GLY A 113 11.27 -17.83 -12.79
C GLY A 113 11.62 -16.34 -12.90
N GLY A 114 11.33 -15.76 -14.07
CA GLY A 114 11.43 -14.32 -14.28
C GLY A 114 10.32 -13.80 -15.18
N VAL A 115 9.90 -12.55 -14.96
CA VAL A 115 8.99 -11.79 -15.81
C VAL A 115 9.77 -10.62 -16.42
N ARG A 116 9.68 -10.49 -17.74
CA ARG A 116 10.32 -9.43 -18.53
C ARG A 116 9.23 -8.56 -19.15
N ILE A 117 9.10 -7.35 -18.66
CA ILE A 117 8.06 -6.40 -19.04
C ILE A 117 8.69 -5.34 -19.92
N ARG A 118 8.26 -5.25 -21.18
CA ARG A 118 8.75 -4.26 -22.14
C ARG A 118 7.76 -3.10 -22.24
N PHE A 119 8.29 -1.88 -22.32
CA PHE A 119 7.49 -0.68 -22.52
C PHE A 119 7.79 -0.12 -23.91
N ALA A 120 6.84 -0.23 -24.83
CA ALA A 120 6.96 0.38 -26.15
C ALA A 120 7.16 1.91 -26.02
N PRO A 121 7.71 2.59 -27.04
CA PRO A 121 7.86 4.05 -27.02
C PRO A 121 6.55 4.82 -26.81
N THR A 122 5.42 4.21 -27.19
CA THR A 122 4.06 4.75 -27.01
C THR A 122 3.40 4.36 -25.69
N ALA A 123 4.06 3.55 -24.85
CA ALA A 123 3.54 3.14 -23.56
C ALA A 123 3.38 4.34 -22.62
N ARG A 124 2.33 4.32 -21.79
CA ARG A 124 2.02 5.44 -20.89
C ARG A 124 2.74 5.24 -19.55
N TYR A 125 3.15 6.35 -18.93
CA TYR A 125 3.80 6.34 -17.61
C TYR A 125 2.99 5.60 -16.54
N LYS A 126 1.65 5.66 -16.61
CA LYS A 126 0.76 4.94 -15.68
C LYS A 126 1.01 3.42 -15.65
N GLU A 127 1.47 2.82 -16.75
CA GLU A 127 1.78 1.38 -16.79
C GLU A 127 3.05 1.06 -16.00
N LEU A 128 4.06 1.94 -16.05
CA LEU A 128 5.26 1.82 -15.23
C LEU A 128 4.92 1.95 -13.74
N VAL A 129 4.07 2.93 -13.38
CA VAL A 129 3.58 3.12 -12.00
C VAL A 129 2.82 1.87 -11.53
N PHE A 130 1.91 1.35 -12.35
CA PHE A 130 1.19 0.12 -12.06
C PHE A 130 2.13 -1.05 -11.74
N ILE A 131 3.22 -1.21 -12.51
CA ILE A 131 4.20 -2.26 -12.26
C ILE A 131 4.93 -2.05 -10.93
N PHE A 132 5.34 -0.83 -10.59
CA PHE A 132 5.97 -0.57 -9.28
C PHE A 132 5.01 -0.82 -8.11
N ASP A 133 3.76 -0.38 -8.24
CA ASP A 133 2.71 -0.65 -7.26
C ASP A 133 2.47 -2.16 -7.09
N LEU A 134 2.50 -2.90 -8.20
CA LEU A 134 2.40 -4.36 -8.19
C LEU A 134 3.58 -5.00 -7.46
N MET A 135 4.82 -4.58 -7.75
CA MET A 135 6.00 -5.10 -7.06
C MET A 135 5.95 -4.82 -5.56
N ASN A 136 5.51 -3.63 -5.16
CA ASN A 136 5.34 -3.26 -3.75
C ASN A 136 4.23 -4.10 -3.09
N ARG A 137 3.05 -4.18 -3.71
CA ARG A 137 1.89 -4.92 -3.20
C ARG A 137 2.18 -6.41 -3.01
N GLU A 138 2.89 -7.04 -3.95
CA GLU A 138 3.23 -8.46 -3.90
C GLU A 138 4.60 -8.71 -3.21
N ASN A 139 5.22 -7.68 -2.61
CA ASN A 139 6.51 -7.73 -1.91
C ASN A 139 7.65 -8.36 -2.76
N VAL A 140 7.70 -8.03 -4.06
CA VAL A 140 8.76 -8.44 -4.96
C VAL A 140 9.99 -7.57 -4.69
N ARG A 141 11.01 -8.18 -4.08
CA ARG A 141 12.24 -7.45 -3.67
C ARG A 141 13.30 -7.38 -4.76
N GLN A 142 13.14 -8.12 -5.84
CA GLN A 142 14.14 -8.22 -6.91
C GLN A 142 13.52 -7.86 -8.24
N TYR A 143 13.65 -6.58 -8.59
CA TYR A 143 13.29 -6.07 -9.89
C TYR A 143 14.29 -4.99 -10.33
N TRP A 144 14.40 -4.84 -11.65
CA TRP A 144 15.46 -4.07 -12.30
C TRP A 144 14.86 -3.35 -13.50
N LEU A 145 14.93 -2.03 -13.54
CA LEU A 145 14.49 -1.23 -14.68
C LEU A 145 15.69 -0.90 -15.58
N ASP A 146 15.69 -1.44 -16.78
CA ASP A 146 16.63 -1.15 -17.86
C ASP A 146 16.09 0.00 -18.70
N VAL A 147 16.66 1.18 -18.49
CA VAL A 147 16.41 2.38 -19.31
C VAL A 147 17.51 2.62 -20.36
N VAL A 148 18.58 1.82 -20.32
CA VAL A 148 19.73 1.95 -21.23
C VAL A 148 19.38 1.39 -22.60
N HIS A 149 18.68 0.26 -22.62
CA HIS A 149 18.24 -0.37 -23.85
C HIS A 149 16.84 0.09 -24.24
N THR A 150 16.62 0.28 -25.54
CA THR A 150 15.30 0.59 -26.12
C THR A 150 14.70 -0.65 -26.77
N PRO A 151 13.44 -1.02 -26.49
CA PRO A 151 12.51 -0.37 -25.54
C PRO A 151 12.94 -0.56 -24.08
N ALA A 152 12.49 0.32 -23.18
CA ALA A 152 12.75 0.18 -21.75
C ALA A 152 12.16 -1.14 -21.23
N ILE A 153 12.91 -1.84 -20.38
CA ILE A 153 12.53 -3.19 -19.92
C ILE A 153 12.63 -3.27 -18.40
N LEU A 154 11.56 -3.70 -17.74
CA LEU A 154 11.61 -4.08 -16.34
C LEU A 154 11.72 -5.60 -16.21
N TYR A 155 12.76 -6.05 -15.52
CA TYR A 155 12.98 -7.45 -15.17
C TYR A 155 12.56 -7.65 -13.71
N ALA A 156 11.60 -8.52 -13.46
CA ALA A 156 11.24 -8.97 -12.12
C ALA A 156 11.53 -10.47 -12.01
N PHE A 157 12.17 -10.92 -10.93
CA PHE A 157 12.55 -12.32 -10.77
C PHE A 157 12.69 -12.71 -9.31
N THR A 158 12.72 -14.01 -9.05
CA THR A 158 12.95 -14.55 -7.70
C THR A 158 14.42 -14.91 -7.48
N LYS A 159 14.84 -14.96 -6.21
CA LYS A 159 16.14 -15.55 -5.87
C LYS A 159 16.06 -17.03 -6.18
N LYS A 160 17.04 -17.55 -6.92
CA LYS A 160 17.27 -18.99 -6.95
C LYS A 160 17.49 -19.42 -5.51
N TYR A 161 16.74 -20.41 -5.02
CA TYR A 161 17.22 -21.15 -3.87
C TYR A 161 18.48 -21.90 -4.31
N LYS A 162 19.63 -21.25 -4.12
CA LYS A 162 20.89 -21.97 -4.09
C LYS A 162 20.91 -22.60 -2.71
N PRO A 163 20.78 -23.94 -2.56
CA PRO A 163 21.15 -24.54 -1.30
C PRO A 163 22.55 -24.01 -0.99
N VAL A 164 22.77 -23.57 0.25
CA VAL A 164 24.08 -23.09 0.69
C VAL A 164 25.04 -24.25 0.47
N LYS A 165 25.68 -24.29 -0.69
CA LYS A 165 26.85 -25.11 -0.88
C LYS A 165 27.86 -24.41 -0.01
N TYR A 166 28.24 -25.07 1.08
CA TYR A 166 29.42 -24.72 1.85
C TYR A 166 30.66 -24.93 0.96
N GLU A 167 30.74 -24.19 -0.16
CA GLU A 167 32.01 -23.91 -0.82
C GLU A 167 32.78 -23.14 0.24
N HIS A 168 33.89 -23.74 0.68
CA HIS A 168 34.77 -23.25 1.73
C HIS A 168 34.77 -21.72 1.72
N PHE A 169 34.20 -21.11 2.76
CA PHE A 169 34.42 -19.69 3.01
C PHE A 169 35.95 -19.51 3.02
N PRO A 170 36.55 -18.76 2.07
CA PRO A 170 37.91 -18.29 2.28
C PRO A 170 37.84 -17.51 3.59
N CYS A 171 38.64 -17.98 4.56
CA CYS A 171 38.58 -17.63 5.97
C CYS A 171 38.15 -16.17 6.20
N LEU A 172 36.97 -15.97 6.80
CA LEU A 172 36.40 -14.65 7.11
C LEU A 172 37.16 -13.92 8.25
N LEU A 173 38.27 -14.51 8.71
CA LEU A 173 39.21 -13.98 9.70
C LEU A 173 40.59 -13.69 9.10
N CYS A 174 40.73 -13.64 7.77
CA CYS A 174 41.95 -13.11 7.14
C CYS A 174 41.91 -11.57 7.14
N ASN A 175 42.22 -10.95 8.28
CA ASN A 175 42.66 -9.54 8.43
C ASN A 175 41.83 -8.39 7.83
N ASP A 176 40.61 -8.62 7.32
CA ASP A 176 39.72 -7.51 6.97
C ASP A 176 39.17 -6.88 8.26
N VAL A 177 39.78 -5.75 8.64
CA VAL A 177 39.26 -4.85 9.67
C VAL A 177 37.91 -4.33 9.18
N ILE A 178 36.83 -5.00 9.56
CA ILE A 178 35.48 -4.45 9.38
C ILE A 178 35.43 -3.17 10.22
N PRO A 179 35.27 -1.98 9.63
CA PRO A 179 35.12 -0.76 10.41
C PRO A 179 33.89 -0.95 11.29
N TYR A 180 34.09 -0.86 12.61
CA TYR A 180 33.00 -0.89 13.56
C TYR A 180 32.07 0.28 13.26
N ALA A 181 30.96 0.00 12.58
CA ALA A 181 29.83 0.90 12.56
C ALA A 181 29.13 0.74 13.92
N PRO A 182 29.03 1.80 14.74
CA PRO A 182 28.26 1.71 15.97
C PRO A 182 26.85 1.23 15.62
N PRO A 183 26.27 0.30 16.42
CA PRO A 183 24.95 -0.21 16.14
C PRO A 183 23.98 0.98 16.01
N PRO A 184 23.06 0.95 15.04
CA PRO A 184 22.05 1.99 14.93
C PRO A 184 21.36 2.16 16.28
N PRO A 185 21.07 3.41 16.70
CA PRO A 185 20.53 3.66 18.02
C PRO A 185 19.33 2.76 18.24
N THR A 186 19.36 1.99 19.32
CA THR A 186 18.29 1.05 19.62
C THR A 186 16.97 1.82 19.63
N PRO A 187 15.98 1.37 18.85
CA PRO A 187 14.69 2.03 18.78
C PRO A 187 14.17 2.30 20.19
N ALA A 188 13.78 3.54 20.49
CA ALA A 188 13.25 3.88 21.81
C ALA A 188 12.10 2.92 22.20
N PRO A 189 11.98 2.54 23.49
CA PRO A 189 10.90 1.70 23.97
C PRO A 189 9.54 2.28 23.55
N PHE A 190 8.55 1.41 23.34
CA PHE A 190 7.20 1.83 22.93
C PHE A 190 6.66 2.98 23.78
N TRP A 191 6.81 2.89 25.10
CA TRP A 191 6.34 3.91 26.03
C TRP A 191 6.99 5.28 25.80
N VAL A 192 8.28 5.34 25.52
CA VAL A 192 8.98 6.60 25.24
C VAL A 192 8.50 7.21 23.93
N ARG A 193 8.22 6.38 22.91
CA ARG A 193 7.64 6.88 21.64
C ARG A 193 6.20 7.33 21.79
N PHE A 194 5.42 6.61 22.58
CA PHE A 194 4.04 6.97 22.87
C PHE A 194 4.00 8.28 23.66
N ASP A 195 4.82 8.43 24.68
CA ASP A 195 4.87 9.64 25.49
C ASP A 195 5.28 10.84 24.61
N ASN A 196 6.35 10.70 23.82
CA ASN A 196 6.76 11.72 22.85
C ASN A 196 5.63 12.07 21.87
N TRP A 197 4.92 11.08 21.32
CA TRP A 197 3.79 11.31 20.43
C TRP A 197 2.63 12.03 21.14
N VAL A 198 2.31 11.66 22.38
CA VAL A 198 1.26 12.32 23.17
C VAL A 198 1.66 13.76 23.45
N THR A 199 2.89 14.02 23.90
CA THR A 199 3.36 15.40 24.12
C THR A 199 3.34 16.20 22.84
N ASP A 200 3.82 15.66 21.72
CA ASP A 200 3.79 16.35 20.41
C ASP A 200 2.35 16.61 19.96
N PHE A 201 1.45 15.65 20.18
CA PHE A 201 0.04 15.76 19.87
C PHE A 201 -0.65 16.88 20.67
N TRP A 202 -0.30 17.04 21.94
CA TRP A 202 -0.83 18.13 22.78
C TRP A 202 -0.15 19.48 22.51
N HIS A 203 1.06 19.48 21.96
CA HIS A 203 1.76 20.69 21.50
C HIS A 203 1.27 21.21 20.15
N LEU A 204 0.38 20.48 19.47
CA LEU A 204 -0.26 20.93 18.24
C LEU A 204 -1.13 22.17 18.49
N THR A 205 -0.51 23.33 18.27
CA THR A 205 -1.14 24.66 18.35
C THR A 205 -2.36 24.81 17.46
N TRP A 206 -2.51 23.97 16.43
CA TRP A 206 -3.69 23.95 15.55
C TRP A 206 -4.97 23.43 16.21
N LEU A 207 -4.89 22.78 17.39
CA LEU A 207 -6.07 22.39 18.18
C LEU A 207 -6.57 23.51 19.11
N ARG A 208 -5.76 24.55 19.38
CA ARG A 208 -6.19 25.72 20.18
C ARG A 208 -7.47 26.40 19.67
N PRO A 209 -7.71 26.59 18.36
CA PRO A 209 -8.94 27.16 17.85
C PRO A 209 -10.18 26.34 18.23
N LEU A 210 -10.06 25.00 18.29
CA LEU A 210 -11.17 24.10 18.65
C LEU A 210 -11.50 24.12 20.14
N LEU A 211 -10.57 24.59 20.98
CA LEU A 211 -10.74 24.79 22.42
C LEU A 211 -11.32 26.17 22.78
N GLN A 212 -11.48 27.06 21.80
CA GLN A 212 -12.13 28.35 22.00
C GLN A 212 -13.61 28.16 22.41
N PRO A 213 -14.16 29.07 23.23
CA PRO A 213 -15.51 28.93 23.79
C PRO A 213 -16.59 28.77 22.72
N GLU A 214 -16.39 29.34 21.53
CA GLU A 214 -17.31 29.26 20.40
C GLU A 214 -17.45 27.84 19.83
N TRP A 215 -16.38 27.03 19.90
CA TRP A 215 -16.36 25.67 19.33
C TRP A 215 -16.63 24.58 20.37
N ARG A 216 -16.58 24.90 21.67
CA ARG A 216 -16.77 23.92 22.75
C ARG A 216 -18.06 23.13 22.62
N ALA A 217 -19.19 23.79 22.34
CA ALA A 217 -20.48 23.10 22.22
C ALA A 217 -20.47 22.09 21.06
N SER A 218 -19.91 22.47 19.91
CA SER A 218 -19.79 21.61 18.73
C SER A 218 -18.86 20.42 18.96
N VAL A 219 -17.73 20.63 19.65
CA VAL A 219 -16.78 19.57 20.00
C VAL A 219 -17.40 18.59 21.01
N TRP A 220 -18.10 19.08 22.03
CA TRP A 220 -18.82 18.23 23.00
C TRP A 220 -19.94 17.44 22.33
N LEU A 221 -20.66 18.05 21.38
CA LEU A 221 -21.72 17.38 20.65
C LEU A 221 -21.16 16.27 19.74
N LEU A 222 -20.03 16.52 19.07
CA LEU A 222 -19.30 15.48 18.32
C LEU A 222 -18.79 14.35 19.22
N ALA A 223 -18.20 14.69 20.37
CA ALA A 223 -17.74 13.70 21.35
C ALA A 223 -18.92 12.86 21.88
N ALA A 224 -20.07 13.48 22.15
CA ALA A 224 -21.29 12.77 22.57
C ALA A 224 -21.82 11.84 21.47
N ILE A 225 -21.79 12.26 20.20
CA ILE A 225 -22.17 11.42 19.06
C ILE A 225 -21.25 10.21 18.94
N VAL A 226 -19.93 10.40 19.07
CA VAL A 226 -18.95 9.31 19.02
C VAL A 226 -19.12 8.35 20.20
N ALA A 227 -19.33 8.87 21.41
CA ALA A 227 -19.57 8.06 22.60
C ALA A 227 -20.87 7.25 22.50
N LEU A 228 -21.97 7.86 22.04
CA LEU A 228 -23.25 7.19 21.83
C LEU A 228 -23.18 6.16 20.69
N GLY A 229 -22.44 6.46 19.62
CA GLY A 229 -22.17 5.54 18.51
C GLY A 229 -21.33 4.34 18.96
N GLY A 230 -20.27 4.58 19.72
CA GLY A 230 -19.40 3.54 20.28
C GLY A 230 -20.13 2.65 21.29
N TRP A 231 -21.00 3.23 22.12
CA TRP A 231 -21.82 2.47 23.08
C TRP A 231 -22.80 1.51 22.37
N ARG A 232 -23.30 1.85 21.18
CA ARG A 232 -24.13 0.94 20.39
C ARG A 232 -23.35 -0.22 19.79
N VAL A 233 -22.06 -0.05 19.52
CA VAL A 233 -21.19 -1.12 19.00
C VAL A 233 -20.76 -2.08 20.12
N VAL A 234 -20.63 -1.59 21.35
CA VAL A 234 -20.21 -2.38 22.53
C VAL A 234 -21.40 -2.85 23.39
N GLY A 235 -22.61 -2.35 23.12
CA GLY A 235 -23.83 -2.74 23.83
C GLY A 235 -24.09 -4.25 23.75
N PRO A 236 -24.66 -4.85 24.80
CA PRO A 236 -24.73 -6.30 24.96
C PRO A 236 -25.46 -6.88 23.76
N ARG A 237 -24.76 -7.72 22.98
CA ARG A 237 -25.39 -8.67 22.05
C ARG A 237 -26.42 -9.42 22.86
N ARG A 238 -27.69 -8.99 22.79
CA ARG A 238 -28.78 -9.70 23.44
C ARG A 238 -28.78 -11.09 22.81
N ALA A 239 -28.49 -12.07 23.64
CA ALA A 239 -28.65 -13.47 23.33
C ALA A 239 -30.12 -13.70 22.97
N THR A 240 -30.39 -13.76 21.67
CA THR A 240 -31.65 -14.28 21.13
C THR A 240 -31.33 -15.56 20.34
N GLN A 241 -31.08 -16.61 21.11
CA GLN A 241 -31.37 -18.02 20.85
C GLN A 241 -32.06 -18.44 22.16
N MET A 242 -33.24 -19.03 22.25
CA MET A 242 -34.06 -19.93 21.43
C MET A 242 -35.46 -19.93 22.12
N PRO A 243 -36.47 -20.71 21.70
CA PRO A 243 -36.52 -21.76 20.67
C PRO A 243 -37.31 -21.40 19.42
#